data_AF-A0A925G2H1-F1
#
_entry.id   AF-A0A925G2H1-F1
#
_cell.length_a   1.000
_cell.length_b   1.000
_cell.length_c   1.000
_cell.angle_alpha   90.00
_cell.angle_beta   90.00
_cell.angle_gamma   90.00
#
_symmetry.space_group_name_H-M   'P 1'
#
loop_
_entity.id
_entity.type
_entity.pdbx_description
1 polymer ?
#
loop_
_entity_poly.entity_id
_entity_poly.type
_entity_poly.pdbx_seq_one_letter_code
_entity_poly.pdbx_strand_id
1 'polypeptide(L)'
;MDTSIALFYLCAIAGIVMVVGSLFLLWKGRIILDSKGRVSTIELPFNIKFSTQFPVLVMFFIGAILVTFPVYYAKNICPSLPLHAKSFPEMVKVTGKINTTLPLDVYAIVAEQSNTKEVIFNVPFVKNGSYRIMAADADGILKPISVFSLDACCETYVFRDFEIQPSPESPVVIPKQADNEKPPQSVVDTYK
;
A
#
# COMPACT_ATOMS: atom_id res chain seq x y z
N MET A 1 2.79 -18.85 11.94
CA MET A 1 2.30 -19.10 10.57
C MET A 1 0.85 -19.49 10.70
N ASP A 2 -0.04 -18.67 10.14
CA ASP A 2 -1.48 -18.82 10.31
C ASP A 2 -1.95 -20.14 9.71
N THR A 3 -2.68 -20.93 10.48
CA THR A 3 -3.20 -22.26 10.09
C THR A 3 -3.99 -22.21 8.77
N SER A 4 -4.62 -21.07 8.48
CA SER A 4 -5.32 -20.80 7.22
C SER A 4 -4.39 -20.83 6.00
N ILE A 5 -3.19 -20.26 6.11
CA ILE A 5 -2.21 -20.24 5.00
C ILE A 5 -1.70 -21.66 4.73
N ALA A 6 -1.45 -22.43 5.78
CA ALA A 6 -1.03 -23.83 5.66
C ALA A 6 -2.09 -24.69 4.95
N LEU A 7 -3.38 -24.51 5.28
CA LEU A 7 -4.49 -25.20 4.60
C LEU A 7 -4.58 -24.83 3.11
N PHE A 8 -4.36 -23.56 2.76
CA PHE A 8 -4.32 -23.12 1.37
C PHE A 8 -3.23 -23.82 0.56
N TYR A 9 -2.01 -23.90 1.09
CA TYR A 9 -0.90 -24.58 0.43
C TYR A 9 -1.14 -26.08 0.29
N LEU A 10 -1.62 -26.75 1.34
CA LEU A 10 -1.93 -28.18 1.28
C LEU A 10 -3.00 -28.49 0.25
N CYS A 11 -4.06 -27.67 0.18
CA CYS A 11 -5.12 -27.78 -0.83
C CYS A 11 -4.57 -27.60 -2.25
N ALA A 12 -3.75 -26.57 -2.48
CA ALA A 12 -3.16 -26.30 -3.80
C ALA A 12 -2.21 -27.42 -4.26
N ILE A 13 -1.34 -27.92 -3.36
CA ILE A 13 -0.41 -29.01 -3.66
C ILE A 13 -1.19 -30.30 -3.98
N ALA A 14 -2.20 -30.64 -3.17
CA ALA A 14 -3.05 -31.81 -3.42
C ALA A 14 -3.78 -31.71 -4.76
N GLY A 15 -4.32 -30.52 -5.09
CA GLY A 15 -4.95 -30.24 -6.38
C GLY A 15 -4.00 -30.42 -7.55
N ILE A 16 -2.77 -29.89 -7.46
CA ILE A 16 -1.74 -30.04 -8.50
C ILE A 16 -1.37 -31.51 -8.70
N VAL A 17 -1.14 -32.26 -7.62
CA VAL A 17 -0.83 -33.68 -7.69
C VAL A 17 -1.95 -34.45 -8.38
N MET A 18 -3.23 -34.15 -8.08
CA MET A 18 -4.36 -34.77 -8.76
C MET A 18 -4.45 -34.43 -10.24
N VAL A 19 -4.24 -33.16 -10.62
CA VAL A 19 -4.27 -32.71 -12.03
C VAL A 19 -3.15 -33.37 -12.83
N VAL A 20 -1.91 -33.31 -12.33
CA VAL A 20 -0.73 -33.87 -13.00
C VAL A 20 -0.83 -35.40 -13.04
N GLY A 21 -1.25 -36.04 -11.95
CA GLY A 21 -1.46 -37.49 -11.89
C GLY A 21 -2.53 -37.97 -12.87
N SER A 22 -3.64 -37.26 -12.98
CA SER A 22 -4.72 -37.59 -13.93
C SER A 22 -4.25 -37.39 -15.38
N LEU A 23 -3.51 -36.32 -15.66
CA LEU A 23 -2.95 -36.06 -16.97
C LEU A 23 -1.90 -37.11 -17.36
N PHE A 24 -1.06 -37.53 -16.40
CA PHE A 24 -0.06 -38.58 -16.60
C PHE A 24 -0.70 -39.94 -16.91
N LEU A 25 -1.80 -40.31 -16.22
CA LEU A 25 -2.55 -41.52 -16.50
C LEU A 25 -3.20 -41.51 -17.88
N LEU A 26 -3.71 -40.35 -18.32
CA LEU A 26 -4.24 -40.15 -19.67
C LEU A 26 -3.13 -40.28 -20.72
N TRP A 27 -1.98 -39.65 -20.51
CA TRP A 27 -0.86 -39.69 -21.45
C TRP A 27 -0.32 -41.11 -21.63
N LYS A 28 -0.24 -41.91 -20.55
CA LYS A 28 0.16 -43.32 -20.65
C LYS A 28 -0.81 -44.21 -21.42
N GLY A 29 -1.96 -43.68 -21.89
CA GLY A 29 -2.92 -44.44 -22.70
C GLY A 29 -3.52 -45.64 -21.97
N ARG A 30 -3.41 -45.68 -20.63
CA ARG A 30 -3.89 -46.83 -19.84
C ARG A 30 -5.41 -46.90 -19.74
N ILE A 31 -6.08 -45.87 -20.25
CA ILE A 31 -7.53 -45.76 -20.37
C ILE A 31 -7.79 -45.84 -21.87
N ILE A 32 -7.88 -47.05 -22.39
CA ILE A 32 -8.38 -47.27 -23.74
C ILE A 32 -9.82 -46.76 -23.70
N LEU A 33 -10.12 -45.76 -24.53
CA LEU A 33 -11.47 -45.24 -24.75
C LEU A 33 -12.27 -46.34 -25.48
N ASP A 34 -12.51 -47.45 -24.78
CA ASP A 34 -13.25 -48.56 -25.35
C ASP A 34 -14.71 -48.13 -25.38
N SER A 35 -15.12 -47.60 -26.53
CA SER A 35 -16.48 -47.19 -26.86
C SER A 35 -17.51 -48.33 -26.68
N LYS A 36 -17.03 -49.55 -26.38
CA LYS A 36 -17.83 -50.76 -26.15
C LYS A 36 -17.76 -51.24 -24.69
N GLY A 37 -18.41 -50.51 -23.79
CA GLY A 37 -19.45 -51.13 -22.96
C GLY A 37 -19.08 -51.79 -21.61
N ARG A 38 -18.27 -51.18 -20.75
CA ARG A 38 -18.40 -51.41 -19.29
C ARG A 38 -18.37 -50.10 -18.50
N VAL A 39 -19.50 -49.76 -17.90
CA VAL A 39 -19.64 -48.61 -16.99
C VAL A 39 -19.02 -49.02 -15.66
N SER A 40 -17.96 -48.33 -15.23
CA SER A 40 -17.40 -48.52 -13.89
C SER A 40 -18.30 -47.82 -12.88
N THR A 41 -18.91 -48.60 -11.99
CA THR A 41 -19.71 -48.09 -10.88
C THR A 41 -18.76 -47.81 -9.71
N ILE A 42 -18.63 -46.54 -9.31
CA ILE A 42 -17.87 -46.17 -8.12
C ILE A 42 -18.87 -45.99 -6.99
N GLU A 43 -18.75 -46.82 -5.95
CA GLU A 43 -19.53 -46.68 -4.73
C GLU A 43 -18.77 -45.77 -3.76
N LEU A 44 -19.27 -44.55 -3.56
CA LEU A 44 -18.73 -43.64 -2.55
C LEU A 44 -19.36 -43.93 -1.18
N PRO A 45 -18.62 -43.72 -0.07
CA PRO A 45 -19.22 -43.70 1.26
C PRO A 45 -20.34 -42.65 1.28
N PHE A 46 -21.50 -42.97 1.88
CA PHE A 46 -22.83 -42.30 1.74
C PHE A 46 -23.83 -42.90 0.73
N ASN A 47 -23.59 -44.11 0.20
CA ASN A 47 -24.58 -44.81 -0.65
C ASN A 47 -24.93 -44.10 -1.98
N ILE A 48 -24.12 -43.13 -2.40
CA ILE A 48 -24.31 -42.42 -3.67
C ILE A 48 -23.58 -43.20 -4.76
N LYS A 49 -24.32 -43.74 -5.71
CA LYS A 49 -23.78 -44.50 -6.85
C LYS A 49 -23.57 -43.56 -8.03
N PHE A 50 -22.31 -43.30 -8.37
CA PHE A 50 -21.95 -42.59 -9.60
C PHE A 50 -21.40 -43.58 -10.63
N SER A 51 -22.12 -43.73 -11.74
CA SER A 51 -21.60 -44.40 -12.94
C SER A 51 -21.04 -43.35 -13.88
N THR A 52 -19.72 -43.36 -14.06
CA THR A 52 -19.06 -42.56 -15.09
C THR A 52 -18.16 -43.45 -15.92
N GLN A 53 -18.15 -43.23 -17.22
CA GLN A 53 -17.25 -43.94 -18.14
C GLN A 53 -15.80 -43.45 -18.01
N PHE A 54 -15.59 -42.27 -17.41
CA PHE A 54 -14.28 -41.61 -17.36
C PHE A 54 -13.96 -41.12 -15.93
N PRO A 55 -13.69 -42.03 -14.98
CA PRO A 55 -13.40 -41.65 -13.59
C PRO A 55 -12.18 -40.74 -13.46
N VAL A 56 -11.20 -40.88 -14.36
CA VAL A 56 -10.00 -40.03 -14.40
C VAL A 56 -10.33 -38.59 -14.82
N LEU A 57 -11.33 -38.40 -15.69
CA LEU A 57 -11.78 -37.07 -16.07
C LEU A 57 -12.44 -36.36 -14.87
N VAL A 58 -13.23 -37.09 -14.08
CA VAL A 58 -13.85 -36.56 -12.84
C VAL A 58 -12.77 -36.14 -11.83
N MET A 59 -11.76 -36.99 -11.60
CA MET A 59 -10.62 -36.67 -10.73
C MET A 59 -9.85 -35.44 -11.21
N PHE A 60 -9.65 -35.30 -12.53
CA PHE A 60 -9.01 -34.13 -13.13
C PHE A 60 -9.80 -32.84 -12.84
N PHE A 61 -11.13 -32.85 -13.04
CA PHE A 61 -11.97 -31.68 -12.76
C PHE A 61 -11.99 -31.31 -11.27
N ILE A 62 -12.05 -32.29 -10.37
CA ILE A 62 -11.97 -32.05 -8.93
C ILE A 62 -10.63 -31.42 -8.57
N GLY A 63 -9.53 -31.96 -9.10
CA GLY A 63 -8.19 -31.39 -8.93
C GLY A 63 -8.11 -29.96 -9.47
N ALA A 64 -8.63 -29.70 -10.66
CA ALA A 64 -8.64 -28.38 -11.27
C ALA A 64 -9.42 -27.37 -10.42
N ILE A 65 -10.60 -27.73 -9.90
CA ILE A 65 -11.38 -26.90 -8.98
C ILE A 65 -10.58 -26.60 -7.70
N LEU A 66 -9.92 -27.60 -7.11
CA LEU A 66 -9.09 -27.43 -5.90
C LEU A 66 -7.86 -26.53 -6.12
N VAL A 67 -7.36 -26.40 -7.35
CA VAL A 67 -6.30 -25.45 -7.71
C VAL A 67 -6.88 -24.07 -8.03
N THR A 68 -7.95 -24.01 -8.82
CA THR A 68 -8.56 -22.73 -9.24
C THR A 68 -9.22 -22.00 -8.08
N PHE A 69 -9.88 -22.70 -7.16
CA PHE A 69 -10.56 -22.10 -6.01
C PHE A 69 -9.61 -21.26 -5.14
N PRO A 70 -8.47 -21.79 -4.64
CA PRO A 70 -7.55 -20.97 -3.86
C PRO A 70 -6.91 -19.84 -4.69
N VAL A 71 -6.65 -20.03 -5.99
CA VAL A 71 -6.13 -18.96 -6.86
C VAL A 71 -7.16 -17.83 -7.06
N TYR A 72 -8.44 -18.18 -7.20
CA TYR A 72 -9.53 -17.22 -7.33
C TYR A 72 -9.75 -16.45 -6.04
N TYR A 73 -9.76 -17.12 -4.88
CA TYR A 73 -9.91 -16.47 -3.59
C TYR A 73 -8.64 -15.76 -3.12
N ALA A 74 -7.44 -16.17 -3.53
CA ALA A 74 -6.20 -15.46 -3.23
C ALA A 74 -6.21 -14.03 -3.79
N LYS A 75 -6.89 -13.79 -4.92
CA LYS A 75 -7.11 -12.43 -5.43
C LYS A 75 -7.92 -11.54 -4.48
N ASN A 76 -8.77 -12.16 -3.65
CA ASN A 76 -9.62 -11.47 -2.69
C ASN A 76 -9.04 -11.49 -1.25
N ILE A 77 -8.10 -12.37 -0.96
CA ILE A 77 -7.44 -12.51 0.35
C ILE A 77 -6.12 -11.70 0.41
N CYS A 78 -5.61 -11.24 -0.74
CA CYS A 78 -4.59 -10.20 -0.80
C CYS A 78 -5.26 -8.84 -1.10
N PRO A 79 -5.83 -8.12 -0.11
CA PRO A 79 -6.43 -6.80 -0.32
C PRO A 79 -5.43 -5.69 -0.69
N SER A 80 -4.15 -6.01 -0.93
CA SER A 80 -3.19 -5.01 -1.42
C SER A 80 -2.03 -5.60 -2.23
N LEU A 81 -2.28 -5.98 -3.50
CA LEU A 81 -1.25 -5.91 -4.54
C LEU A 81 -0.49 -4.55 -4.57
N PRO A 82 -1.07 -3.40 -4.15
CA PRO A 82 -0.34 -2.15 -3.97
C PRO A 82 0.79 -2.15 -2.93
N LEU A 83 0.97 -3.17 -2.06
CA LEU A 83 2.16 -3.21 -1.18
C LEU A 83 3.40 -3.75 -1.90
N HIS A 84 3.23 -4.60 -2.91
CA HIS A 84 4.32 -5.06 -3.78
C HIS A 84 4.44 -4.26 -5.08
N ALA A 85 3.39 -3.52 -5.47
CA ALA A 85 3.38 -2.61 -6.60
C ALA A 85 3.57 -1.13 -6.22
N LYS A 86 3.62 -0.77 -4.93
CA LYS A 86 4.24 0.49 -4.50
C LYS A 86 5.71 0.34 -4.85
N SER A 87 6.12 0.91 -5.98
CA SER A 87 7.51 1.32 -6.14
C SER A 87 7.91 2.00 -4.83
N PHE A 88 9.03 1.57 -4.25
CA PHE A 88 9.67 2.37 -3.22
C PHE A 88 9.69 3.81 -3.74
N PRO A 89 9.28 4.81 -2.93
CA PRO A 89 9.25 6.19 -3.41
C PRO A 89 10.59 6.48 -4.06
N GLU A 90 10.57 6.88 -5.33
CA GLU A 90 11.80 7.15 -6.07
C GLU A 90 12.57 8.22 -5.30
N MET A 91 13.75 7.86 -4.80
CA MET A 91 14.56 8.78 -4.02
C MET A 91 15.16 9.81 -4.96
N VAL A 92 14.70 11.04 -4.85
CA VAL A 92 15.27 12.16 -5.60
C VAL A 92 16.50 12.66 -4.84
N LYS A 93 17.66 12.64 -5.49
CA LYS A 93 18.89 13.20 -4.93
C LYS A 93 18.85 14.74 -5.01
N VAL A 94 18.67 15.39 -3.88
CA VAL A 94 18.77 16.85 -3.75
C VAL A 94 20.19 17.22 -3.34
N THR A 95 20.87 18.07 -4.11
CA THR A 95 22.24 18.53 -3.81
C THR A 95 22.34 20.04 -3.90
N GLY A 96 23.04 20.66 -2.96
CA GLY A 96 23.34 22.09 -2.95
C GLY A 96 24.61 22.37 -2.14
N LYS A 97 25.22 23.54 -2.33
CA LYS A 97 26.35 24.03 -1.52
C LYS A 97 25.85 25.16 -0.62
N ILE A 98 26.11 25.06 0.67
CA ILE A 98 25.78 26.10 1.66
C ILE A 98 27.10 26.62 2.22
N ASN A 99 27.37 27.91 2.02
CA ASN A 99 28.55 28.56 2.58
C ASN A 99 28.19 29.12 3.95
N THR A 100 28.64 28.45 5.01
CA THR A 100 28.43 28.87 6.40
C THR A 100 29.70 28.65 7.20
N THR A 101 29.96 29.52 8.18
CA THR A 101 31.05 29.39 9.14
C THR A 101 30.67 28.54 10.35
N LEU A 102 29.38 28.28 10.55
CA LEU A 102 28.83 27.49 11.64
C LEU A 102 28.31 26.13 11.14
N PRO A 103 28.36 25.08 11.96
CA PRO A 103 27.75 23.80 11.64
C PRO A 103 26.24 23.98 11.43
N LEU A 104 25.69 23.32 10.40
CA LEU A 104 24.30 23.45 10.00
C LEU A 104 23.66 22.06 9.88
N ASP A 105 22.53 21.88 10.56
CA ASP A 105 21.66 20.73 10.36
C ASP A 105 20.70 21.00 9.19
N VAL A 106 20.62 20.06 8.24
CA VAL A 106 19.72 20.16 7.08
C VAL A 106 18.62 19.12 7.22
N TYR A 107 17.37 19.58 7.12
CA TYR A 107 16.19 18.74 7.23
C TYR A 107 15.41 18.76 5.90
N ALA A 108 14.83 17.61 5.55
CA ALA A 108 13.90 17.49 4.43
C ALA A 108 12.52 17.12 4.98
N ILE A 109 11.50 17.86 4.57
CA ILE A 109 10.11 17.61 4.97
C ILE A 109 9.55 16.52 4.06
N VAL A 110 9.21 15.36 4.64
CA VAL A 110 8.71 14.19 3.90
C VAL A 110 7.19 14.12 3.83
N ALA A 111 6.49 14.86 4.69
CA ALA A 111 5.04 14.99 4.72
C ALA A 111 4.65 16.30 5.44
N GLU A 112 3.54 16.92 5.01
CA GLU A 112 2.99 18.15 5.59
C GLU A 112 1.47 18.07 5.64
N GLN A 113 0.86 18.56 6.72
CA GLN A 113 -0.59 18.68 6.88
C GLN A 113 -0.87 20.01 7.56
N SER A 114 -1.63 20.85 6.86
CA SER A 114 -2.00 22.19 7.30
C SER A 114 -3.39 22.20 7.96
N ASN A 115 -3.59 23.11 8.92
CA ASN A 115 -4.88 23.43 9.52
C ASN A 115 -5.68 22.22 10.04
N THR A 116 -5.02 21.36 10.83
CA THR A 116 -5.65 20.19 11.43
C THR A 116 -5.50 20.17 12.95
N LYS A 117 -6.47 19.57 13.63
CA LYS A 117 -6.40 19.24 15.08
C LYS A 117 -5.86 17.83 15.32
N GLU A 118 -5.97 16.96 14.33
CA GLU A 118 -5.51 15.58 14.37
C GLU A 118 -4.52 15.33 13.24
N VAL A 119 -3.38 14.73 13.57
CA VAL A 119 -2.23 14.63 12.67
C VAL A 119 -2.07 13.18 12.24
N ILE A 120 -2.24 12.91 10.94
CA ILE A 120 -2.13 11.56 10.38
C ILE A 120 -1.27 11.63 9.12
N PHE A 121 -0.04 11.10 9.22
CA PHE A 121 0.92 11.07 8.12
C PHE A 121 1.32 9.65 7.75
N ASN A 122 1.45 9.41 6.46
CA ASN A 122 2.15 8.23 5.94
C ASN A 122 3.56 8.64 5.54
N VAL A 123 4.59 8.16 6.24
CA VAL A 123 5.99 8.44 5.92
C VAL A 123 6.68 7.20 5.35
N PRO A 124 7.69 7.37 4.47
CA PRO A 124 8.49 6.24 3.99
C PRO A 124 9.19 5.54 5.14
N PHE A 125 9.09 4.21 5.22
CA PHE A 125 9.78 3.41 6.24
C PHE A 125 11.27 3.25 5.90
N VAL A 126 12.12 3.60 6.84
CA VAL A 126 13.57 3.41 6.81
C VAL A 126 13.94 2.66 8.07
N LYS A 127 14.42 1.43 7.93
CA LYS A 127 14.83 0.60 9.06
C LYS A 127 15.94 1.30 9.84
N ASN A 128 15.73 1.49 11.15
CA ASN A 128 16.63 2.26 12.04
C ASN A 128 16.80 3.73 11.60
N GLY A 129 15.91 4.25 10.76
CA GLY A 129 15.89 5.66 10.39
C GLY A 129 15.37 6.50 11.56
N SER A 130 15.98 7.66 11.78
CA SER A 130 15.50 8.62 12.77
C SER A 130 14.57 9.62 12.10
N TYR A 131 13.36 9.72 12.64
CA TYR A 131 12.32 10.66 12.24
C TYR A 131 12.23 11.76 13.28
N ARG A 132 11.99 13.00 12.81
CA ARG A 132 11.75 14.14 13.66
C ARG A 132 10.43 14.79 13.26
N ILE A 133 9.52 14.94 14.21
CA ILE A 133 8.28 15.69 14.04
C ILE A 133 8.55 17.14 14.42
N MET A 134 8.20 18.05 13.52
CA MET A 134 8.26 19.49 13.76
C MET A 134 6.88 20.10 13.54
N ALA A 135 6.50 21.07 14.35
CA ALA A 135 5.35 21.93 14.08
C ALA A 135 5.82 23.33 13.70
N ALA A 136 5.18 23.93 12.71
CA ALA A 136 5.31 25.35 12.42
C ALA A 136 4.26 26.12 13.24
N ASP A 137 4.65 27.24 13.83
CA ASP A 137 3.69 28.21 14.37
C ASP A 137 3.14 29.13 13.27
N ALA A 138 2.28 30.09 13.64
CA ALA A 138 1.68 31.05 12.71
C ALA A 138 2.72 31.91 11.99
N ASP A 139 3.91 32.08 12.57
CA ASP A 139 5.03 32.83 12.01
C ASP A 139 5.92 31.96 11.10
N GLY A 140 5.57 30.69 10.92
CA GLY A 140 6.34 29.71 10.13
C GLY A 140 7.60 29.21 10.84
N ILE A 141 7.75 29.46 12.14
CA ILE A 141 8.91 29.01 12.91
C ILE A 141 8.71 27.54 13.27
N LEU A 142 9.64 26.69 12.79
CA LEU A 142 9.64 25.26 13.07
C LEU A 142 10.14 24.98 14.50
N LYS A 143 9.31 24.31 15.29
CA LYS A 143 9.64 23.84 16.64
C LYS A 143 9.64 22.30 16.66
N PRO A 144 10.68 21.65 17.20
CA PRO A 144 10.72 20.19 17.31
C PRO A 144 9.71 19.71 18.35
N ILE A 145 8.90 18.71 18.00
CA ILE A 145 7.94 18.06 18.90
C ILE A 145 8.55 16.78 19.47
N SER A 146 8.98 15.86 18.59
CA SER A 146 9.48 14.55 19.00
C SER A 146 10.48 13.99 18.01
N VAL A 147 11.30 13.05 18.50
CA VAL A 147 12.22 12.26 17.70
C VAL A 147 11.92 10.79 17.98
N PHE A 148 11.81 9.98 16.93
CA PHE A 148 11.53 8.55 17.04
C PHE A 148 12.25 7.75 15.96
N SER A 149 12.37 6.45 16.17
CA SER A 149 12.92 5.50 15.19
C SER A 149 11.92 4.36 15.00
N LEU A 150 11.91 3.78 13.81
CA LEU A 150 11.06 2.65 13.49
C LEU A 150 11.91 1.37 13.38
N ASP A 151 11.64 0.42 14.28
CA ASP A 151 12.36 -0.86 14.33
C ASP A 151 11.78 -1.89 13.35
N ALA A 152 10.45 -1.84 13.14
CA ALA A 152 9.72 -2.71 12.23
C ALA A 152 8.84 -1.93 11.25
N CYS A 153 8.64 -2.50 10.06
CA CYS A 153 7.72 -1.97 9.07
C CYS A 153 6.27 -2.13 9.59
N CYS A 154 5.42 -1.14 9.31
CA CYS A 154 3.98 -1.14 9.63
C CYS A 154 3.61 -0.88 11.10
N GLU A 155 4.55 -0.56 11.97
CA GLU A 155 4.21 -0.07 13.31
C GLU A 155 3.66 1.36 13.24
N THR A 156 2.55 1.60 13.95
CA THR A 156 1.98 2.93 14.08
C THR A 156 2.66 3.64 15.24
N TYR A 157 3.36 4.72 14.94
CA TYR A 157 3.93 5.59 15.97
C TYR A 157 2.89 6.62 16.41
N VAL A 158 2.60 6.64 17.71
CA VAL A 158 1.72 7.64 18.34
C VAL A 158 2.60 8.55 19.20
N PHE A 159 2.64 9.84 18.86
CA PHE A 159 3.34 10.84 19.67
C PHE A 159 2.43 11.36 20.78
N ARG A 160 3.03 11.92 21.84
CA ARG A 160 2.30 12.47 22.99
C ARG A 160 1.55 13.75 22.60
N ASP A 161 0.43 14.01 23.26
CA ASP A 161 -0.30 15.26 23.11
C ASP A 161 0.62 16.46 23.33
N PHE A 162 0.56 17.43 22.41
CA PHE A 162 1.38 18.63 22.43
C PHE A 162 0.48 19.86 22.28
N GLU A 163 0.52 20.75 23.27
CA GLU A 163 -0.18 22.02 23.23
C GLU A 163 0.75 23.10 22.69
N ILE A 164 0.40 23.67 21.52
CA ILE A 164 1.07 24.87 21.00
C ILE A 164 0.48 26.06 21.75
N GLN A 165 1.24 26.66 22.66
CA GLN A 165 0.86 27.96 23.18
C GLN A 165 0.97 29.00 22.05
N PRO A 166 -0.09 29.79 21.78
CA PRO A 166 0.01 30.89 20.83
C PRO A 166 1.12 31.83 21.32
N SER A 167 2.06 32.12 20.42
CA SER A 167 3.08 33.15 20.66
C SER A 167 2.33 34.44 21.04
N PRO A 168 2.71 35.16 22.11
CA PRO A 168 2.06 36.41 22.46
C PRO A 168 2.16 37.33 21.24
N GLU A 169 1.01 37.69 20.68
CA GLU A 169 0.87 38.60 19.55
C GLU A 169 1.85 39.75 19.74
N SER A 170 2.89 39.82 18.91
CA SER A 170 3.57 41.09 18.73
C SER A 170 2.49 42.05 18.23
N PRO A 171 2.24 43.17 18.93
CA PRO A 171 1.16 44.07 18.57
C PRO A 171 1.34 44.45 17.11
N VAL A 172 0.35 44.10 16.30
CA VAL A 172 0.27 44.49 14.90
C VAL A 172 0.30 46.02 14.88
N VAL A 173 1.48 46.58 14.65
CA VAL A 173 1.63 48.00 14.33
C VAL A 173 1.05 48.14 12.93
N ILE A 174 -0.26 48.36 12.84
CA ILE A 174 -0.91 48.78 11.61
C ILE A 174 -0.25 50.11 11.24
N PRO A 175 0.56 50.19 10.16
CA PRO A 175 1.07 51.46 9.71
C PRO A 175 -0.16 52.29 9.32
N LYS A 176 -0.36 53.40 10.04
CA LYS A 176 -1.40 54.38 9.76
C LYS A 176 -1.20 54.83 8.31
N GLN A 177 -2.05 54.32 7.42
CA GLN A 177 -2.03 54.61 5.99
C GLN A 177 -2.16 56.13 5.85
N ALA A 178 -1.06 56.77 5.45
CA ALA A 178 -1.03 58.19 5.21
C ALA A 178 -1.89 58.49 3.98
N ASP A 179 -3.01 59.16 4.21
CA ASP A 179 -3.69 59.94 3.19
C ASP A 179 -2.68 60.86 2.51
N ASN A 180 -2.45 60.67 1.21
CA ASN A 180 -2.19 61.70 0.20
C ASN A 180 -1.52 61.08 -1.03
N GLU A 181 -2.29 60.81 -2.09
CA GLU A 181 -1.82 61.17 -3.43
C GLU A 181 -2.98 61.46 -4.39
N LYS A 182 -3.06 62.72 -4.77
CA LYS A 182 -3.97 63.32 -5.73
C LYS A 182 -3.67 62.78 -7.13
N PRO A 183 -4.67 62.38 -7.94
CA PRO A 183 -4.40 61.93 -9.30
C PRO A 183 -3.97 63.11 -10.19
N PRO A 184 -2.94 62.96 -11.05
CA PRO A 184 -2.57 63.98 -12.01
C PRO A 184 -3.63 64.08 -13.12
N GLN A 185 -4.00 65.32 -13.42
CA GLN A 185 -4.91 65.68 -14.50
C GLN A 185 -4.38 65.21 -15.86
N SER A 186 -5.26 64.58 -16.63
CA SER A 186 -5.07 64.25 -18.03
C SER A 186 -4.92 65.52 -18.86
N VAL A 187 -3.74 65.75 -19.43
CA VAL A 187 -3.54 66.72 -20.51
C VAL A 187 -3.82 66.00 -21.82
N VAL A 188 -4.99 66.32 -22.39
CA VAL A 188 -5.35 66.08 -23.78
C VAL A 188 -4.60 67.13 -24.60
N ASP A 189 -3.66 66.73 -25.45
CA ASP A 189 -3.21 67.59 -26.53
C ASP A 189 -3.18 66.85 -27.86
N THR A 190 -3.82 67.54 -28.79
CA THR A 190 -4.20 67.21 -30.16
C THR A 190 -3.16 67.76 -31.11
N TYR A 191 -2.58 66.98 -32.03
CA TYR A 191 -2.06 67.44 -33.32
C TYR A 191 -1.98 66.20 -34.25
N LYS A 192 -2.85 66.05 -35.25
CA LYS A 192 -2.84 66.63 -36.61
C LYS A 192 -1.59 66.32 -37.42
#